data_AF-A0A7J4FCI0-F1
#
_entry.id   AF-A0A7J4FCI0-F1
#
_cell.length_a   1.000
_cell.length_b   1.000
_cell.length_c   1.000
_cell.angle_alpha   90.00
_cell.angle_beta   90.00
_cell.angle_gamma   90.00
#
_symmetry.space_group_name_H-M   'P 1'
#
loop_
_entity.id
_entity.type
_entity.pdbx_description
1 polymer ?
#
loop_
_entity_poly.entity_id
_entity_poly.type
_entity_poly.pdbx_seq_one_letter_code
_entity_poly.pdbx_strand_id
1 'polypeptide(L)' 'LGKWLVPVDPWGTTQFCHGCLTWVRKGLDEREHICPDCGEQLSRDMNSAKLIRKLGLTTC' A
#
# COMPACT_ATOMS: atom_id res chain seq x y z
N LEU A 1 17.42 -13.12 -19.76
CA LEU A 1 16.28 -13.33 -18.83
C LEU A 1 15.34 -12.12 -18.95
N GLY A 2 14.12 -12.33 -19.43
CA GLY A 2 13.12 -11.26 -19.51
C GLY A 2 12.51 -10.95 -18.15
N LYS A 3 12.13 -9.69 -17.92
CA LYS A 3 11.33 -9.28 -16.76
C LYS A 3 9.95 -8.85 -17.26
N TRP A 4 8.91 -9.22 -16.53
CA TRP A 4 7.55 -8.82 -16.82
C TRP A 4 7.18 -7.61 -15.96
N LEU A 5 6.52 -6.63 -16.57
CA LEU A 5 6.01 -5.45 -15.89
C LEU A 5 4.49 -5.52 -15.89
N VAL A 6 3.90 -5.45 -14.71
CA VAL A 6 2.45 -5.44 -14.50
C VAL A 6 2.07 -4.04 -13.98
N PRO A 7 1.30 -3.24 -14.73
CA PRO A 7 0.82 -1.97 -14.24
C PRO A 7 -0.26 -2.20 -13.16
N VAL A 8 -0.27 -1.35 -12.13
CA VAL A 8 -1.33 -1.30 -11.12
C VAL A 8 -1.90 0.11 -11.08
N ASP A 9 -3.16 0.25 -10.67
CA ASP A 9 -3.77 1.56 -10.44
C ASP A 9 -3.03 2.28 -9.29
N PRO A 10 -2.43 3.45 -9.52
CA PRO A 10 -1.73 4.19 -8.47
C PRO A 10 -2.68 4.85 -7.46
N TRP A 11 -3.97 4.95 -7.76
CA TRP A 11 -4.93 5.71 -6.96
C TRP A 11 -5.07 5.16 -5.53
N GLY A 12 -4.91 6.03 -4.55
CA GLY A 12 -5.15 5.71 -3.13
C GLY A 12 -4.11 4.79 -2.47
N THR A 13 -3.06 4.36 -3.19
CA THR A 13 -2.08 3.37 -2.69
C THR A 13 -1.35 3.77 -1.40
N THR A 14 -1.24 5.07 -1.13
CA THR A 14 -0.63 5.62 0.09
C THR A 14 -1.59 5.72 1.27
N GLN A 15 -2.90 5.71 1.01
CA GLN A 15 -3.96 5.85 2.02
C GLN A 15 -4.46 4.49 2.51
N PHE A 16 -4.52 3.49 1.64
CA PHE A 16 -4.96 2.15 2.00
C PHE A 16 -3.92 1.39 2.83
N CYS A 17 -4.37 0.69 3.87
CA CYS A 17 -3.53 -0.28 4.57
C CYS A 17 -3.32 -1.53 3.70
N HIS A 18 -2.08 -2.01 3.56
CA HIS A 18 -1.80 -3.23 2.78
C HIS A 18 -2.38 -4.52 3.42
N GLY A 19 -2.52 -4.53 4.74
CA GLY A 19 -3.02 -5.66 5.52
C GLY A 19 -4.54 -5.82 5.40
N CYS A 20 -5.29 -4.80 5.83
CA CYS A 20 -6.75 -4.83 5.94
C CYS A 20 -7.51 -4.05 4.87
N LEU A 21 -6.83 -3.32 3.98
CA LEU A 21 -7.45 -2.45 2.96
C LEU A 21 -8.33 -1.32 3.52
N THR A 22 -8.23 -1.01 4.82
CA THR A 22 -8.92 0.17 5.36
C THR A 22 -8.31 1.45 4.83
N TRP A 23 -9.18 2.42 4.50
CA TRP A 23 -8.77 3.78 4.15
C TRP A 23 -8.30 4.53 5.40
N VAL A 24 -7.01 4.81 5.47
CA VAL A 24 -6.44 5.63 6.55
C VAL A 24 -6.02 6.96 5.93
N ARG A 25 -6.76 8.04 6.21
CA ARG A 25 -6.39 9.39 5.74
C ARG A 25 -5.09 9.82 6.43
N LYS A 26 -4.10 10.13 5.61
CA LYS A 26 -2.79 10.66 6.02
C LYS A 26 -2.42 11.87 5.17
N GLY A 27 -1.77 12.85 5.79
CA GLY A 27 -1.09 13.95 5.14
C GLY A 27 0.20 13.53 4.42
N LEU A 28 0.78 14.45 3.66
CA LEU A 28 2.09 14.22 3.01
C LEU A 28 3.25 14.26 4.01
N ASP A 29 3.06 14.95 5.12
CA ASP A 29 3.94 15.08 6.27
C ASP A 29 3.95 13.82 7.15
N GLU A 30 2.85 13.06 7.17
CA GLU A 30 2.76 11.79 7.87
C GLU A 30 3.57 10.71 7.14
N ARG A 31 4.75 10.41 7.68
CA ARG A 31 5.70 9.40 7.16
C ARG A 31 5.46 8.01 7.72
N GLU A 32 4.73 7.90 8.82
CA GLU A 32 4.39 6.64 9.46
C GLU A 32 2.96 6.23 9.10
N HIS A 33 2.77 4.94 8.87
CA HIS A 33 1.46 4.33 8.72
C HIS A 33 1.15 3.58 10.00
N ILE A 34 0.13 4.07 10.71
CA ILE A 34 -0.47 3.39 11.84
C ILE A 34 -1.91 3.07 11.44
N CYS A 35 -2.24 1.79 11.31
CA CYS A 35 -3.61 1.39 10.98
C CYS A 35 -4.45 1.23 12.26
N PRO A 36 -5.59 1.96 12.39
CA PRO A 36 -6.47 1.82 13.55
C PRO A 36 -7.23 0.48 13.58
N ASP A 37 -7.42 -0.18 12.43
CA ASP A 37 -8.17 -1.43 12.34
C ASP A 37 -7.32 -2.67 12.60
N CYS A 38 -6.15 -2.80 11.97
CA CYS A 38 -5.30 -3.97 12.12
C CYS A 38 -4.10 -3.75 13.06
N GLY A 39 -3.89 -2.52 13.56
CA GLY A 39 -2.79 -2.18 14.46
C GLY A 39 -1.41 -2.12 13.79
N GLU A 40 -1.34 -2.20 12.47
CA GLU A 40 -0.09 -2.31 11.74
C GLU A 40 0.68 -0.97 11.71
N GLN A 41 1.97 -1.03 12.06
CA GLN A 41 2.87 0.11 12.20
C GLN A 41 4.11 -0.07 11.32
N LEU A 42 4.25 0.75 10.30
CA LEU A 42 5.44 0.80 9.44
C LEU A 42 5.50 2.12 8.67
N SER A 43 6.56 2.37 7.91
CA SER A 43 6.63 3.58 7.09
C SER A 43 5.54 3.60 5.99
N ARG A 44 5.02 4.78 5.68
CA ARG A 44 4.04 4.98 4.60
C ARG A 44 4.51 4.39 3.27
N ASP A 45 5.79 4.54 2.97
CA ASP A 45 6.39 4.08 1.71
C ASP A 45 6.46 2.55 1.67
N MET A 46 6.81 1.89 2.79
CA MET A 46 6.80 0.43 2.89
C MET A 46 5.38 -0.14 2.78
N ASN A 47 4.38 0.55 3.34
CA ASN A 47 2.98 0.15 3.25
C ASN A 47 2.50 0.20 1.80
N SER A 48 2.83 1.29 1.12
CA SER A 48 2.49 1.48 -0.31
C SER A 48 3.15 0.42 -1.18
N ALA A 49 4.43 0.11 -0.95
CA ALA A 49 5.15 -0.91 -1.71
C ALA A 49 4.55 -2.32 -1.52
N LYS A 50 4.18 -2.69 -0.29
CA LYS A 50 3.52 -3.96 0.00
C LYS A 50 2.14 -4.04 -0.67
N LEU A 51 1.37 -2.95 -0.63
CA LEU A 51 0.07 -2.87 -1.28
C LEU A 51 0.19 -3.03 -2.80
N ILE A 52 1.10 -2.29 -3.45
CA ILE A 52 1.36 -2.38 -4.89
C ILE A 52 1.75 -3.82 -5.28
N ARG A 53 2.63 -4.45 -4.51
CA ARG A 53 2.99 -5.86 -4.72
C ARG A 53 1.77 -6.77 -4.63
N LYS A 54 0.91 -6.58 -3.63
CA LYS A 54 -0.30 -7.39 -3.44
C LYS A 54 -1.28 -7.20 -4.59
N LEU A 55 -1.52 -5.96 -5.02
CA LEU A 55 -2.36 -5.64 -6.17
C LEU A 55 -1.83 -6.33 -7.43
N GLY A 56 -0.54 -6.15 -7.75
CA GLY A 56 0.07 -6.74 -8.95
C GLY A 56 0.12 -8.28 -8.96
N LEU A 57 0.05 -8.93 -7.78
CA LEU A 57 -0.08 -10.39 -7.67
C LEU A 57 -1.53 -10.88 -7.74
N THR A 58 -2.51 -10.01 -7.48
CA THR A 58 -3.94 -10.39 -7.44
C THR A 58 -4.63 -10.18 -8.80
N THR A 59 -4.06 -9.40 -9.72
CA THR A 59 -4.65 -9.07 -11.04
C THR A 59 -4.59 -10.22 -12.07
N CYS A 60 -4.84 -11.47 -11.67
CA CYS A 60 -4.99 -12.61 -12.59
C CYS A 60 -6.44 -12.81 -13.02
#